data_AF-A0AA88PG52-F1
#
_entry.id   AF-A0AA88PG52-F1
#
_cell.length_a   1.000
_cell.length_b   1.000
_cell.length_c   1.000
_cell.angle_alpha   90.00
_cell.angle_beta   90.00
_cell.angle_gamma   90.00
#
_symmetry.space_group_name_H-M   'P 1'
#
loop_
_entity.id
_entity.type
_entity.pdbx_description
1 polymer ?
#
loop_
_entity_poly.entity_id
_entity_poly.type
_entity_poly.pdbx_seq_one_letter_code
_entity_poly.pdbx_strand_id
1 'polypeptide(L)'
;MRLYTPPSHLEVDRPSPGSGDNQTDARRRSASPAEVPHNQIKVGYYRVTKAGLGHLVMAKDPLAEAGLHFDELNKLRVLEPDVSQKTSELKEECEDFVDKIGQFQKIVGGLIELVDELAKEAETEKLKAIGARNLLKSVEKQREAQQQQLQALIAEKKMQLERYRIEYEALQKVEAEQNEFIDQFILQK
;
A
#
# COMPACT_ATOMS: atom_id res chain seq x y z
N MET A 1 4.32 -7.69 33.62
CA MET A 1 5.15 -7.51 32.40
C MET A 1 5.09 -8.83 31.64
N ARG A 2 4.36 -8.91 30.51
CA ARG A 2 4.29 -10.13 29.68
C ARG A 2 5.22 -9.94 28.49
N LEU A 3 6.23 -10.80 28.36
CA LEU A 3 7.13 -10.84 27.21
C LEU A 3 6.41 -11.52 26.05
N TYR A 4 6.52 -10.94 24.85
CA TYR A 4 5.92 -11.47 23.63
C TYR A 4 7.00 -12.21 22.83
N THR A 5 6.85 -13.52 22.66
CA THR A 5 7.72 -14.34 21.81
C THR A 5 7.08 -14.52 20.43
N PRO A 6 7.72 -14.10 19.33
CA PRO A 6 7.18 -14.28 17.99
C PRO A 6 7.32 -15.75 17.52
N PRO A 7 6.38 -16.26 16.71
CA PRO A 7 6.48 -17.60 16.14
C PRO A 7 7.46 -17.65 14.95
N SER A 8 8.19 -18.75 14.86
CA SER A 8 9.22 -19.03 13.86
C SER A 8 8.65 -19.45 12.50
N HIS A 9 9.33 -19.06 11.42
CA HIS A 9 9.31 -19.67 10.08
C HIS A 9 7.95 -19.94 9.40
N LEU A 10 7.55 -19.00 8.54
CA LEU A 10 6.83 -19.31 7.31
C LEU A 10 7.85 -19.72 6.24
N GLU A 11 7.84 -20.99 5.86
CA GLU A 11 8.71 -21.57 4.84
C GLU A 11 8.12 -21.26 3.46
N VAL A 12 8.90 -20.58 2.60
CA VAL A 12 8.47 -20.19 1.25
C VAL A 12 9.15 -21.11 0.24
N ASP A 13 8.36 -21.97 -0.40
CA ASP A 13 8.82 -22.89 -1.44
C ASP A 13 9.58 -22.15 -2.55
N ARG A 14 10.80 -22.61 -2.83
CA ARG A 14 11.57 -22.23 -4.02
C ARG A 14 11.63 -23.42 -4.99
N PRO A 15 11.33 -23.24 -6.29
CA PRO A 15 11.59 -24.27 -7.27
C PRO A 15 13.10 -24.38 -7.55
N SER A 16 13.64 -25.59 -7.49
CA SER A 16 15.04 -25.90 -7.84
C SER A 16 15.23 -26.07 -9.35
N PRO A 17 16.39 -25.70 -9.92
CA PRO A 17 16.68 -25.86 -11.34
C PRO A 17 17.11 -27.30 -11.66
N GLY A 18 16.40 -27.96 -12.57
CA GLY A 18 16.79 -29.26 -13.13
C GLY A 18 17.68 -29.09 -14.37
N SER A 19 18.97 -29.42 -14.23
CA SER A 19 19.90 -29.58 -15.35
C SER A 19 19.76 -30.97 -16.00
N GLY A 20 19.99 -31.05 -17.31
CA GLY A 20 19.84 -32.29 -18.08
C GLY A 20 20.41 -32.19 -19.49
N ASP A 21 21.74 -32.28 -19.60
CA ASP A 21 22.46 -32.37 -20.88
C ASP A 21 22.29 -33.74 -21.55
N ASN A 22 22.16 -33.78 -22.90
CA ASN A 22 23.16 -34.39 -23.83
C ASN A 22 22.60 -34.78 -25.23
N GLN A 23 23.28 -34.28 -26.29
CA GLN A 23 23.94 -35.01 -27.43
C GLN A 23 23.12 -35.93 -28.39
N THR A 24 23.47 -36.21 -29.68
CA THR A 24 24.44 -35.75 -30.76
C THR A 24 23.97 -36.33 -32.14
N ASP A 25 24.53 -36.14 -33.35
CA ASP A 25 25.67 -35.34 -33.88
C ASP A 25 25.15 -34.21 -34.82
N ALA A 26 24.82 -34.34 -36.12
CA ALA A 26 25.05 -35.38 -37.14
C ALA A 26 25.53 -34.78 -38.49
N ARG A 27 26.81 -34.33 -38.54
CA ARG A 27 27.68 -34.07 -39.72
C ARG A 27 27.05 -33.96 -41.13
N ARG A 28 27.38 -32.86 -41.83
CA ARG A 28 28.13 -32.97 -43.11
C ARG A 28 29.01 -31.73 -43.39
N ARG A 29 30.30 -31.97 -43.61
CA ARG A 29 31.27 -30.98 -44.11
C ARG A 29 31.52 -31.23 -45.61
N SER A 30 31.52 -30.16 -46.40
CA SER A 30 32.29 -30.00 -47.65
C SER A 30 32.12 -28.55 -48.11
N ALA A 31 33.08 -27.67 -47.84
CA ALA A 31 34.27 -27.42 -48.66
C ALA A 31 33.98 -26.50 -49.85
N SER A 32 34.50 -25.27 -49.77
CA SER A 32 34.67 -24.34 -50.89
C SER A 32 35.76 -24.87 -51.84
N PRO A 33 35.71 -24.57 -53.16
CA PRO A 33 36.59 -23.51 -53.65
C PRO A 33 35.96 -22.54 -54.68
N ALA A 34 36.76 -21.51 -54.99
CA ALA A 34 36.49 -20.30 -55.77
C ALA A 34 36.21 -20.46 -57.28
N GLU A 35 36.19 -19.29 -57.97
CA GLU A 35 36.13 -19.04 -59.43
C GLU A 35 34.72 -18.98 -60.06
N VAL A 36 34.37 -18.09 -61.02
CA VAL A 36 35.03 -16.89 -61.61
C VAL A 36 33.91 -15.96 -62.19
N PRO A 37 34.11 -14.64 -62.36
CA PRO A 37 33.01 -13.70 -62.63
C PRO A 37 32.72 -13.47 -64.13
N HIS A 38 31.45 -13.28 -64.49
CA HIS A 38 31.02 -12.70 -65.77
C HIS A 38 29.64 -12.01 -65.66
N ASN A 39 29.60 -10.68 -65.79
CA ASN A 39 29.09 -10.10 -67.03
C ASN A 39 29.64 -8.69 -67.27
N GLN A 40 30.09 -8.41 -68.48
CA GLN A 40 30.62 -7.10 -68.88
C GLN A 40 29.47 -6.24 -69.43
N ILE A 41 29.23 -5.06 -68.85
CA ILE A 41 28.59 -3.97 -69.61
C ILE A 41 29.70 -3.01 -70.04
N LYS A 42 30.16 -3.20 -71.28
CA LYS A 42 31.05 -2.24 -71.96
C LYS A 42 30.24 -1.02 -72.38
N VAL A 43 30.45 0.12 -71.72
CA VAL A 43 30.21 1.43 -72.34
C VAL A 43 31.59 2.04 -72.59
N GLY A 44 31.94 2.19 -73.87
CA GLY A 44 33.32 2.45 -74.28
C GLY A 44 33.64 3.92 -74.46
N TYR A 45 34.91 4.26 -74.15
CA TYR A 45 35.65 5.46 -74.57
C TYR A 45 35.11 6.79 -73.99
N TYR A 46 35.92 7.64 -73.36
CA TYR A 46 37.26 8.06 -73.78
C TYR A 46 38.36 7.87 -72.71
N ARG A 47 39.59 7.66 -73.19
CA ARG A 47 40.81 7.52 -72.39
C ARG A 47 41.61 8.82 -72.47
N VAL A 48 41.54 9.66 -71.44
CA VAL A 48 42.41 10.85 -71.31
C VAL A 48 43.59 10.49 -70.42
N THR A 49 44.81 10.53 -70.97
CA THR A 49 46.03 10.16 -70.25
C THR A 49 46.67 11.34 -69.51
N LYS A 50 46.47 11.36 -68.19
CA LYS A 50 47.47 11.66 -67.15
C LYS A 50 48.28 12.97 -67.30
N ALA A 51 47.76 14.06 -66.74
CA ALA A 51 48.54 15.12 -66.10
C ALA A 51 47.70 15.79 -65.00
N GLY A 52 48.31 16.14 -63.86
CA GLY A 52 47.64 16.85 -62.77
C GLY A 52 47.24 15.98 -61.56
N LEU A 53 48.13 15.89 -60.56
CA LEU A 53 47.68 15.79 -59.18
C LEU A 53 46.94 17.09 -58.87
N GLY A 54 45.68 17.00 -58.47
CA GLY A 54 44.84 18.19 -58.30
C GLY A 54 43.55 17.84 -57.59
N HIS A 55 43.68 17.46 -56.31
CA HIS A 55 42.65 17.56 -55.28
C HIS A 55 41.23 17.19 -55.74
N LEU A 56 40.78 15.97 -55.38
CA LEU A 56 39.35 15.75 -55.20
C LEU A 56 38.93 16.54 -53.95
N VAL A 57 38.85 17.87 -54.08
CA VAL A 57 38.06 18.67 -53.15
C VAL A 57 36.67 18.12 -53.37
N MET A 58 36.11 17.45 -52.36
CA MET A 58 34.68 17.54 -52.17
C MET A 58 34.44 19.02 -51.94
N ALA A 59 34.22 19.77 -53.03
CA ALA A 59 33.89 21.18 -52.96
C ALA A 59 32.74 21.25 -51.96
N LYS A 60 32.93 22.03 -50.89
CA LYS A 60 31.86 22.22 -49.90
C LYS A 60 30.60 22.50 -50.69
N ASP A 61 29.56 21.72 -50.43
CA ASP A 61 28.34 21.82 -51.21
C ASP A 61 27.94 23.31 -51.23
N PRO A 62 27.91 23.99 -52.39
CA PRO A 62 27.74 25.44 -52.42
C PRO A 62 26.43 25.88 -51.78
N LEU A 63 25.47 24.95 -51.70
CA LEU A 63 24.22 25.11 -50.97
C LEU A 63 24.48 25.08 -49.46
N ALA A 64 25.20 24.08 -48.94
CA ALA A 64 25.54 24.00 -47.52
C ALA A 64 26.41 25.19 -47.06
N GLU A 65 27.32 25.69 -47.89
CA GLU A 65 28.08 26.92 -47.60
C GLU A 65 27.21 28.20 -47.66
N ALA A 66 26.04 28.13 -48.31
CA ALA A 66 25.00 29.16 -48.29
C ALA A 66 23.89 28.90 -47.23
N GLY A 67 24.02 27.89 -46.37
CA GLY A 67 23.00 27.52 -45.37
C GLY A 67 21.73 26.88 -45.96
N LEU A 68 21.87 26.21 -47.11
CA LEU A 68 20.80 25.54 -47.85
C LEU A 68 21.05 24.04 -47.91
N HIS A 69 20.01 23.25 -47.65
CA HIS A 69 20.08 21.80 -47.54
C HIS A 69 18.95 21.17 -48.36
N PHE A 70 19.16 20.02 -48.98
CA PHE A 70 18.08 19.23 -49.58
C PHE A 70 17.47 18.27 -48.57
N ASP A 71 16.14 18.14 -48.57
CA ASP A 71 15.44 17.08 -47.82
C ASP A 71 15.29 15.78 -48.63
N GLU A 72 14.73 14.75 -47.97
CA GLU A 72 14.46 13.43 -48.57
C GLU A 72 13.50 13.47 -49.79
N LEU A 73 12.82 14.60 -50.01
CA LEU A 73 11.93 14.85 -51.14
C LEU A 73 12.57 15.77 -52.20
N ASN A 74 13.89 15.97 -52.14
CA ASN A 74 14.69 16.87 -52.98
C ASN A 74 14.23 18.35 -52.93
N LYS A 75 13.61 18.78 -51.83
CA LYS A 75 13.22 20.18 -51.64
C LYS A 75 14.31 20.95 -50.92
N LEU A 76 14.56 22.17 -51.39
CA LEU A 76 15.50 23.11 -50.79
C LEU A 76 14.96 23.62 -49.45
N ARG A 77 15.77 23.53 -48.39
CA ARG A 77 15.47 23.99 -47.02
C ARG A 77 16.60 24.88 -46.49
N VAL A 78 16.26 25.73 -45.53
CA VAL A 78 17.21 26.63 -44.82
C VAL A 78 17.69 26.02 -43.48
N LEU A 79 17.16 24.86 -43.11
CA LEU A 79 17.52 24.11 -41.90
C LEU A 79 17.90 22.68 -42.31
N GLU A 80 18.96 22.15 -41.70
CA GLU A 80 19.38 20.76 -41.85
C GLU A 80 18.21 19.79 -41.55
N PRO A 81 17.89 18.83 -42.45
CA PRO A 81 16.78 17.90 -42.24
C PRO A 81 16.86 17.15 -40.91
N ASP A 82 18.04 16.61 -40.56
CA ASP A 82 18.32 15.95 -39.29
C ASP A 82 18.00 16.82 -38.07
N VAL A 83 18.36 18.11 -38.11
CA VAL A 83 18.11 19.07 -37.02
C VAL A 83 16.63 19.40 -36.96
N SER A 84 15.98 19.58 -38.11
CA SER A 84 14.53 19.78 -38.20
C SER A 84 13.74 18.59 -37.64
N GLN A 85 14.16 17.37 -37.94
CA GLN A 85 13.52 16.14 -37.45
C GLN A 85 13.70 15.99 -35.94
N LYS A 86 14.95 16.03 -35.44
CA LYS A 86 15.24 15.91 -34.00
C LYS A 86 14.54 17.00 -33.17
N THR A 87 14.36 18.20 -33.73
CA THR A 87 13.61 19.28 -33.08
C THR A 87 12.09 19.01 -33.06
N SER A 88 11.55 18.33 -34.07
CA SER A 88 10.14 17.89 -34.07
C SER A 88 9.91 16.73 -33.09
N GLU A 89 10.79 15.72 -33.09
CA GLU A 89 10.75 14.59 -32.16
C GLU A 89 10.84 15.09 -30.71
N LEU A 90 11.79 16.00 -30.41
CA LEU A 90 11.91 16.63 -29.09
C LEU A 90 10.66 17.45 -28.70
N LYS A 91 10.01 18.13 -29.67
CA LYS A 91 8.76 18.86 -29.42
C LYS A 91 7.63 17.90 -29.06
N GLU A 92 7.48 16.80 -29.79
CA GLU A 92 6.47 15.77 -29.53
C GLU A 92 6.71 15.11 -28.16
N GLU A 93 7.95 14.72 -27.84
CA GLU A 93 8.32 14.21 -26.51
C GLU A 93 8.04 15.22 -25.38
N CYS A 94 8.24 16.52 -25.61
CA CYS A 94 7.91 17.56 -24.63
C CYS A 94 6.40 17.72 -24.42
N GLU A 95 5.59 17.65 -25.49
CA GLU A 95 4.13 17.68 -25.38
C GLU A 95 3.63 16.45 -24.59
N ASP A 96 4.14 15.26 -24.93
CA ASP A 96 3.88 13.99 -24.24
C ASP A 96 4.28 14.03 -22.74
N PHE A 97 5.39 14.70 -22.42
CA PHE A 97 5.85 14.88 -21.04
C PHE A 97 4.94 15.82 -20.25
N VAL A 98 4.51 16.94 -20.84
CA VAL A 98 3.56 17.88 -20.22
C VAL A 98 2.24 17.19 -19.91
N ASP A 99 1.72 16.38 -20.84
CA ASP A 99 0.48 15.61 -20.63
C ASP A 99 0.63 14.58 -19.50
N LYS A 100 1.74 13.84 -19.44
CA LYS A 100 2.04 12.90 -18.34
C LYS A 100 2.14 13.61 -16.99
N ILE A 101 2.76 14.78 -16.93
CA ILE A 101 2.80 15.62 -15.72
C ILE A 101 1.40 16.12 -15.33
N GLY A 102 0.58 16.53 -16.30
CA GLY A 102 -0.81 16.94 -16.05
C GLY A 102 -1.68 15.80 -15.52
N GLN A 103 -1.46 14.57 -15.99
CA GLN A 103 -2.11 13.37 -15.43
C GLN A 103 -1.62 13.06 -14.01
N PHE A 104 -0.31 13.11 -13.78
CA PHE A 104 0.28 12.91 -12.45
C PHE A 104 -0.25 13.92 -11.42
N GLN A 105 -0.34 15.20 -11.77
CA GLN A 105 -0.92 16.24 -10.92
C GLN A 105 -2.37 15.96 -10.54
N LYS A 106 -3.20 15.47 -11.48
CA LYS A 106 -4.59 15.05 -11.19
C LYS A 106 -4.64 13.88 -10.21
N ILE A 107 -3.78 12.88 -10.39
CA ILE A 107 -3.69 11.71 -9.49
C ILE A 107 -3.27 12.14 -8.08
N VAL A 108 -2.25 13.00 -7.97
CA VAL A 108 -1.79 13.53 -6.67
C VAL A 108 -2.86 14.39 -6.01
N GLY A 109 -3.58 15.23 -6.77
CA GLY A 109 -4.71 16.01 -6.25
C GLY A 109 -5.81 15.12 -5.66
N GLY A 110 -6.28 14.12 -6.40
CA GLY A 110 -7.27 13.16 -5.90
C GLY A 110 -6.77 12.32 -4.72
N LEU A 111 -5.48 11.98 -4.68
CA LEU A 111 -4.88 11.30 -3.53
C LEU A 111 -4.87 12.18 -2.27
N ILE A 112 -4.58 13.48 -2.39
CA ILE A 112 -4.64 14.43 -1.27
C ILE A 112 -6.08 14.53 -0.74
N GLU A 113 -7.06 14.67 -1.64
CA GLU A 113 -8.50 14.71 -1.26
C GLU A 113 -8.93 13.44 -0.51
N LEU A 114 -8.59 12.25 -1.02
CA LEU A 114 -8.90 10.97 -0.37
C LEU A 114 -8.20 10.80 0.99
N VAL A 115 -6.96 11.29 1.13
CA VAL A 115 -6.24 11.25 2.41
C VAL A 115 -6.85 12.22 3.43
N ASP A 116 -7.28 13.41 3.00
CA ASP A 116 -7.96 14.38 3.84
C ASP A 116 -9.35 13.90 4.28
N GLU A 117 -10.09 13.20 3.42
CA GLU A 117 -11.36 12.55 3.79
C GLU A 117 -11.13 11.42 4.81
N LEU A 118 -10.19 10.52 4.52
CA LEU A 118 -9.83 9.42 5.44
C LEU A 118 -9.36 9.93 6.80
N ALA A 119 -8.61 11.04 6.85
CA ALA A 119 -8.19 11.66 8.10
C ALA A 119 -9.39 12.21 8.91
N LYS A 120 -10.37 12.83 8.26
CA LYS A 120 -11.61 13.33 8.91
C LYS A 120 -12.46 12.18 9.45
N GLU A 121 -12.60 11.09 8.68
CA GLU A 121 -13.32 9.88 9.12
C GLU A 121 -12.61 9.21 10.30
N ALA A 122 -11.29 9.06 10.25
CA ALA A 122 -10.49 8.47 11.33
C ALA A 122 -10.60 9.26 12.64
N GLU A 123 -10.53 10.60 12.60
CA GLU A 123 -10.75 11.43 13.79
C GLU A 123 -12.20 11.37 14.28
N THR A 124 -13.19 11.26 13.39
CA THR A 124 -14.60 11.10 13.75
C THR A 124 -14.84 9.78 14.50
N GLU A 125 -14.32 8.65 13.99
CA GLU A 125 -14.45 7.35 14.67
C GLU A 125 -13.65 7.28 15.97
N LYS A 126 -12.46 7.90 16.01
CA LYS A 126 -11.67 8.06 17.25
C LYS A 126 -12.45 8.81 18.33
N LEU A 127 -13.15 9.90 17.98
CA LEU A 127 -14.00 10.63 18.92
C LEU A 127 -15.19 9.79 19.40
N LYS A 128 -15.87 9.05 18.50
CA LYS A 128 -16.94 8.11 18.87
C LYS A 128 -16.44 7.02 19.84
N ALA A 129 -15.29 6.42 19.55
CA ALA A 129 -14.68 5.38 20.38
C ALA A 129 -14.29 5.90 21.78
N ILE A 130 -13.73 7.12 21.87
CA ILE A 130 -13.46 7.78 23.15
C ILE A 130 -14.77 8.04 23.93
N GLY A 131 -15.81 8.53 23.25
CA GLY A 131 -17.14 8.75 23.84
C GLY A 131 -17.74 7.46 24.42
N ALA A 132 -17.77 6.38 23.63
CA ALA A 132 -18.26 5.07 24.05
C ALA A 132 -17.46 4.51 25.24
N ARG A 133 -16.12 4.63 25.22
CA ARG A 133 -15.25 4.21 26.33
C ARG A 133 -15.52 5.00 27.61
N ASN A 134 -15.75 6.31 27.51
CA ASN A 134 -16.07 7.15 28.67
C ASN A 134 -17.44 6.81 29.26
N LEU A 135 -18.44 6.51 28.41
CA LEU A 135 -19.75 6.03 28.84
C LEU A 135 -19.66 4.67 29.55
N LEU A 136 -18.93 3.70 28.99
CA LEU A 136 -18.73 2.40 29.64
C LEU A 136 -18.09 2.56 31.03
N LYS A 137 -17.03 3.37 31.14
CA LYS A 137 -16.35 3.65 32.40
C LYS A 137 -17.26 4.34 33.43
N SER A 138 -18.18 5.21 32.99
CA SER A 138 -19.14 5.85 33.92
C SER A 138 -20.21 4.87 34.39
N VAL A 139 -20.69 3.98 33.51
CA VAL A 139 -21.64 2.90 33.84
C VAL A 139 -21.02 1.89 34.80
N GLU A 140 -19.76 1.49 34.60
CA GLU A 140 -19.01 0.63 35.52
C GLU A 140 -18.95 1.25 36.93
N LYS A 141 -18.52 2.52 37.03
CA LYS A 141 -18.45 3.25 38.31
C LYS A 141 -19.84 3.40 38.97
N GLN A 142 -20.89 3.65 38.18
CA GLN A 142 -22.26 3.72 38.70
C GLN A 142 -22.72 2.37 39.25
N ARG A 143 -22.41 1.28 38.54
CA ARG A 143 -22.73 -0.09 38.97
C ARG A 143 -22.01 -0.48 40.26
N GLU A 144 -20.72 -0.14 40.39
CA GLU A 144 -19.96 -0.35 41.63
C GLU A 144 -20.58 0.41 42.80
N ALA A 145 -20.91 1.69 42.62
CA ALA A 145 -21.55 2.51 43.66
C ALA A 145 -22.93 1.96 44.07
N GLN A 146 -23.76 1.54 43.11
CA GLN A 146 -25.05 0.89 43.38
C GLN A 146 -24.86 -0.43 44.13
N GLN A 147 -23.86 -1.25 43.76
CA GLN A 147 -23.56 -2.50 44.45
C GLN A 147 -23.14 -2.26 45.91
N GLN A 148 -22.28 -1.25 46.17
CA GLN A 148 -21.89 -0.87 47.53
C GLN A 148 -23.10 -0.37 48.35
N GLN A 149 -23.97 0.45 47.76
CA GLN A 149 -25.19 0.92 48.41
C GLN A 149 -26.15 -0.24 48.77
N LEU A 150 -26.33 -1.20 47.86
CA LEU A 150 -27.15 -2.39 48.11
C LEU A 150 -26.53 -3.29 49.20
N GLN A 151 -25.21 -3.46 49.21
CA GLN A 151 -24.52 -4.22 50.26
C GLN A 151 -24.68 -3.56 51.64
N ALA A 152 -24.57 -2.24 51.72
CA ALA A 152 -24.82 -1.49 52.96
C ALA A 152 -26.27 -1.65 53.45
N LEU A 153 -27.26 -1.55 52.55
CA LEU A 153 -28.67 -1.75 52.88
C LEU A 153 -28.95 -3.19 53.35
N ILE A 154 -28.35 -4.20 52.71
CA ILE A 154 -28.47 -5.60 53.14
C ILE A 154 -27.86 -5.80 54.54
N ALA A 155 -26.72 -5.17 54.84
CA ALA A 155 -26.11 -5.23 56.17
C ALA A 155 -27.00 -4.57 57.24
N GLU A 156 -27.57 -3.39 56.95
CA GLU A 156 -28.54 -2.71 57.82
C GLU A 156 -29.77 -3.58 58.11
N LYS A 157 -30.36 -4.20 57.07
CA LYS A 157 -31.54 -5.06 57.24
C LYS A 157 -31.25 -6.35 58.00
N LYS A 158 -30.06 -6.94 57.81
CA LYS A 158 -29.61 -8.09 58.62
C LYS A 158 -29.46 -7.71 60.09
N MET A 159 -28.85 -6.56 60.40
CA MET A 159 -28.71 -6.08 61.78
C MET A 159 -30.09 -5.80 62.42
N GLN A 160 -31.03 -5.22 61.68
CA GLN A 160 -32.42 -5.03 62.15
C GLN A 160 -33.11 -6.36 62.45
N LEU A 161 -32.95 -7.37 61.57
CA LEU A 161 -33.51 -8.71 61.76
C LEU A 161 -32.97 -9.39 63.01
N GLU A 162 -31.64 -9.42 63.22
CA GLU A 162 -31.06 -10.03 64.43
C GLU A 162 -31.50 -9.31 65.71
N ARG A 163 -31.65 -7.98 65.69
CA ARG A 163 -32.23 -7.25 66.84
C ARG A 163 -33.65 -7.72 67.15
N TYR A 164 -34.53 -7.78 66.14
CA TYR A 164 -35.91 -8.24 66.33
C TYR A 164 -35.99 -9.70 66.76
N ARG A 165 -35.05 -10.53 66.31
CA ARG A 165 -34.95 -11.93 66.76
C ARG A 165 -34.64 -12.01 68.26
N ILE A 166 -33.64 -11.27 68.74
CA ILE A 166 -33.27 -11.23 70.16
C ILE A 166 -34.44 -10.69 71.01
N GLU A 167 -35.12 -9.65 70.53
CA GLU A 167 -36.30 -9.07 71.18
C GLU A 167 -37.46 -10.09 71.27
N TYR A 168 -37.71 -10.84 70.20
CA TYR A 168 -38.71 -11.92 70.18
C TYR A 168 -38.34 -13.08 71.12
N GLU A 169 -37.09 -13.55 71.10
CA GLU A 169 -36.61 -14.61 72.01
C GLU A 169 -36.63 -14.18 73.48
N ALA A 170 -36.53 -12.88 73.78
CA ALA A 170 -36.72 -12.34 75.12
C ALA A 170 -38.20 -12.30 75.53
N LEU A 171 -39.09 -11.85 74.64
CA LEU A 171 -40.54 -11.83 74.89
C LEU A 171 -41.12 -13.23 75.10
N GLN A 172 -40.69 -14.23 74.32
CA GLN A 172 -41.10 -15.63 74.51
C GLN A 172 -40.75 -16.19 75.89
N LYS A 173 -39.61 -15.78 76.48
CA LYS A 173 -39.23 -16.19 77.84
C LYS A 173 -40.16 -15.57 78.88
N VAL A 174 -40.43 -14.27 78.77
CA VAL A 174 -41.36 -13.57 79.65
C VAL A 174 -42.79 -14.14 79.54
N GLU A 175 -43.24 -14.52 78.34
CA GLU A 175 -44.51 -15.21 78.13
C GLU A 175 -44.54 -16.58 78.82
N ALA A 176 -43.48 -17.38 78.70
CA ALA A 176 -43.36 -18.67 79.37
C ALA A 176 -43.37 -18.52 80.90
N GLU A 177 -42.58 -17.60 81.45
CA GLU A 177 -42.54 -17.27 82.88
C GLU A 177 -43.92 -16.83 83.41
N GLN A 178 -44.68 -16.04 82.63
CA GLN A 178 -46.04 -15.63 82.98
C GLN A 178 -47.03 -16.80 82.95
N ASN A 179 -46.94 -17.69 81.96
CA ASN A 179 -47.80 -18.88 81.89
C ASN A 179 -47.51 -19.84 83.06
N GLU A 180 -46.24 -20.09 83.39
CA GLU A 180 -45.86 -20.90 84.56
C GLU A 180 -46.39 -20.30 85.87
N PHE A 181 -46.36 -18.96 86.01
CA PHE A 181 -46.95 -18.29 87.17
C PHE A 181 -48.48 -18.44 87.24
N ILE A 182 -49.18 -18.35 86.10
CA ILE A 182 -50.63 -18.56 86.02
C ILE A 182 -50.99 -19.99 86.40
N ASP A 183 -50.28 -20.99 85.85
CA ASP A 183 -50.52 -22.40 86.14
C ASP A 183 -50.31 -22.71 87.64
N GLN A 184 -49.24 -22.18 88.24
CA GLN A 184 -49.00 -22.29 89.69
C GLN A 184 -50.12 -21.64 90.51
N PHE A 185 -50.63 -20.48 90.10
CA PHE A 185 -51.69 -19.78 90.81
C PHE A 185 -53.06 -20.48 90.69
N ILE A 186 -53.32 -21.14 89.56
CA ILE A 186 -54.52 -21.97 89.34
C ILE A 186 -54.44 -23.27 90.17
N LEU A 187 -53.26 -23.90 90.23
CA LEU A 187 -53.03 -25.15 91.00
C LEU A 187 -53.02 -24.96 92.52
N GLN A 188 -52.96 -23.72 93.02
CA GLN A 188 -52.98 -23.38 94.45
C GLN A 188 -54.38 -23.01 94.99
N LYS A 189 -55.45 -23.22 94.21
CA LYS A 189 -56.85 -23.04 94.63
C LYS A 189 -57.67 -24.32 94.57
#